data_AF-A0A8I3AN42-F1
#
_entry.id   AF-A0A8I3AN42-F1
#
_cell.length_a   1.000
_cell.length_b   1.000
_cell.length_c   1.000
_cell.angle_alpha   90.00
_cell.angle_beta   90.00
_cell.angle_gamma   90.00
#
_symmetry.space_group_name_H-M   'P 1'
#
loop_
_entity.id
_entity.type
_entity.pdbx_description
1 polymer ?
#
loop_
_entity_poly.entity_id
_entity_poly.type
_entity_poly.pdbx_seq_one_letter_code
_entity_poly.pdbx_strand_id
1 'polypeptide(L)'
;MDYRNKAVDHERRMMTYVAENFQVRYDLPAFTHLTQITQAETMRYAYKAWRRMWGHPGARKCGGVLVWQLNDCWPTMSWAVVDYYLVKKPAFYAIARALRPLDVGISRSCPEWTSGHAAPSLRKECEYDVWIASSRLDAAQVELRVRFISIQTGKDIRDAIASILYAQPNGTTEVHKKQRVTVATSAENTADDPFVIHASLALNGELVATDTAWPEPLKYLDLNDRHVGLEIYQSRGKISMSS
;
A
#
# COMPACT_ATOMS: atom_id res chain seq x y z
N MET A 1 2.45 21.67 19.84
CA MET A 1 1.92 21.28 18.51
C MET A 1 0.47 21.71 18.37
N ASP A 2 -0.27 21.65 19.45
CA ASP A 2 -1.74 21.75 19.57
C ASP A 2 -2.30 23.03 18.94
N TYR A 3 -1.63 24.18 19.14
CA TYR A 3 -2.03 25.43 18.50
C TYR A 3 -2.11 25.34 16.97
N ARG A 4 -1.28 24.51 16.35
CA ARG A 4 -1.20 24.29 14.89
C ARG A 4 -1.95 23.05 14.42
N ASN A 5 -2.81 22.46 15.23
CA ASN A 5 -3.79 21.46 14.79
C ASN A 5 -5.18 22.00 15.12
N LYS A 6 -6.02 22.22 14.12
CA LYS A 6 -7.36 22.80 14.32
C LYS A 6 -8.48 21.76 14.29
N ALA A 7 -8.15 20.48 14.10
CA ALA A 7 -9.13 19.40 14.12
C ALA A 7 -9.59 19.10 15.55
N VAL A 8 -10.87 18.79 15.73
CA VAL A 8 -11.38 18.22 16.99
C VAL A 8 -10.61 16.94 17.29
N ASP A 9 -10.26 16.73 18.56
CA ASP A 9 -9.40 15.64 19.07
C ASP A 9 -7.92 15.71 18.68
N HIS A 10 -7.50 16.70 17.89
CA HIS A 10 -6.11 17.05 17.58
C HIS A 10 -5.17 15.83 17.38
N GLU A 11 -4.07 15.76 18.13
CA GLU A 11 -3.08 14.69 18.10
C GLU A 11 -3.59 13.36 18.65
N ARG A 12 -4.60 13.36 19.54
CA ARG A 12 -5.18 12.13 20.10
C ARG A 12 -5.72 11.23 18.99
N ARG A 13 -6.40 11.80 18.00
CA ARG A 13 -6.93 11.05 16.85
C ARG A 13 -5.82 10.46 15.99
N MET A 14 -4.74 11.21 15.75
CA MET A 14 -3.58 10.74 14.98
C MET A 14 -2.88 9.59 15.72
N MET A 15 -2.74 9.72 17.04
CA MET A 15 -2.09 8.73 17.88
C MET A 15 -2.83 7.39 17.87
N THR A 16 -4.17 7.38 17.83
CA THR A 16 -4.95 6.13 17.70
C THR A 16 -4.51 5.34 16.47
N TYR A 17 -4.49 5.95 15.29
CA TYR A 17 -4.07 5.26 14.06
C TYR A 17 -2.60 4.81 14.10
N VAL A 18 -1.71 5.63 14.69
CA VAL A 18 -0.30 5.27 14.84
C VAL A 18 -0.15 4.07 15.77
N ALA A 19 -0.76 4.08 16.96
CA ALA A 19 -0.63 3.01 17.95
C ALA A 19 -1.29 1.70 17.51
N GLU A 20 -2.33 1.77 16.68
CA GLU A 20 -2.97 0.58 16.10
C GLU A 20 -2.04 -0.11 15.08
N ASN A 21 -1.26 0.64 14.30
CA ASN A 21 -0.50 0.12 13.16
C ASN A 21 1.01 -0.01 13.38
N PHE A 22 1.61 0.86 14.20
CA PHE A 22 3.06 1.01 14.37
C PHE A 22 3.48 0.97 15.84
N GLN A 23 4.76 0.69 16.07
CA GLN A 23 5.36 0.93 17.38
C GLN A 23 5.51 2.44 17.59
N VAL A 24 4.85 2.97 18.61
CA VAL A 24 4.85 4.41 18.89
C VAL A 24 6.27 4.86 19.24
N ARG A 25 6.72 5.92 18.56
CA ARG A 25 7.97 6.62 18.85
C ARG A 25 7.63 8.02 19.34
N TYR A 26 8.27 8.44 20.43
CA TYR A 26 7.95 9.67 21.13
C TYR A 26 8.80 10.87 20.71
N ASP A 27 9.80 10.67 19.84
CA ASP A 27 10.51 11.77 19.21
C ASP A 27 9.71 12.36 18.04
N LEU A 28 9.77 13.69 17.89
CA LEU A 28 8.98 14.41 16.91
C LEU A 28 9.27 13.97 15.45
N PRO A 29 10.52 13.76 15.02
CA PRO A 29 10.81 13.26 13.66
C PRO A 29 10.16 11.91 13.38
N ALA A 30 10.30 10.93 14.28
CA ALA A 30 9.70 9.62 14.09
C ALA A 30 8.17 9.68 14.13
N PHE A 31 7.57 10.44 15.06
CA PHE A 31 6.12 10.62 15.10
C PHE A 31 5.59 11.28 13.82
N THR A 32 6.29 12.29 13.30
CA THR A 32 5.96 12.93 12.02
C THR A 32 6.04 11.94 10.86
N HIS A 33 7.09 11.11 10.84
CA HIS A 33 7.25 10.08 9.81
C HIS A 33 6.12 9.04 9.85
N LEU A 34 5.83 8.49 11.03
CA LEU A 34 4.78 7.49 11.22
C LEU A 34 3.40 8.03 10.81
N THR A 35 3.07 9.26 11.22
CA THR A 35 1.78 9.87 10.84
C THR A 35 1.65 10.10 9.33
N GLN A 36 2.74 10.44 8.64
CA GLN A 36 2.75 10.56 7.18
C GLN A 36 2.63 9.21 6.47
N ILE A 37 3.27 8.14 6.97
CA ILE A 37 3.10 6.79 6.44
C ILE A 37 1.65 6.33 6.63
N THR A 38 1.08 6.51 7.82
CA THR A 38 -0.32 6.18 8.10
C THR A 38 -1.26 6.85 7.09
N GLN A 39 -1.07 8.15 6.83
CA GLN A 39 -1.87 8.86 5.83
C GLN A 39 -1.68 8.26 4.43
N ALA A 40 -0.43 7.94 4.04
CA ALA A 40 -0.13 7.39 2.73
C ALA A 40 -0.73 6.00 2.50
N GLU A 41 -0.62 5.10 3.47
CA GLU A 41 -1.23 3.75 3.39
C GLU A 41 -2.76 3.83 3.36
N THR A 42 -3.35 4.73 4.17
CA THR A 42 -4.80 4.98 4.14
C THR A 42 -5.24 5.45 2.76
N MET A 43 -4.53 6.43 2.17
CA MET A 43 -4.86 6.93 0.84
C MET A 43 -4.64 5.88 -0.25
N ARG A 44 -3.55 5.09 -0.19
CA ARG A 44 -3.30 3.96 -1.10
C ARG A 44 -4.49 3.01 -1.11
N TYR A 45 -4.86 2.51 0.07
CA TYR A 45 -5.92 1.52 0.23
C TYR A 45 -7.27 2.05 -0.25
N ALA A 46 -7.65 3.24 0.23
CA ALA A 46 -8.95 3.83 -0.08
C ALA A 46 -9.10 4.14 -1.59
N TYR A 47 -8.11 4.78 -2.21
CA TYR A 47 -8.16 5.11 -3.64
C TYR A 47 -8.21 3.87 -4.52
N LYS A 48 -7.41 2.84 -4.22
CA LYS A 48 -7.42 1.59 -4.99
C LYS A 48 -8.75 0.84 -4.81
N ALA A 49 -9.33 0.85 -3.61
CA ALA A 49 -10.64 0.24 -3.34
C ALA A 49 -11.78 0.97 -4.06
N TRP A 50 -11.83 2.30 -4.00
CA TRP A 50 -12.83 3.07 -4.74
C TRP A 50 -12.68 2.94 -6.25
N ARG A 51 -11.44 2.89 -6.76
CA ARG A 51 -11.20 2.56 -8.18
C ARG A 51 -11.67 1.15 -8.53
N ARG A 52 -11.49 0.16 -7.66
CA ARG A 52 -12.06 -1.19 -7.87
C ARG A 52 -13.58 -1.10 -8.04
N MET A 53 -14.24 -0.32 -7.18
CA MET A 53 -15.69 -0.09 -7.20
C MET A 53 -16.21 0.67 -8.43
N TRP A 54 -15.34 1.24 -9.28
CA TRP A 54 -15.73 1.71 -10.61
C TRP A 54 -16.30 0.57 -11.46
N GLY A 55 -15.77 -0.65 -11.30
CA GLY A 55 -16.33 -1.85 -11.92
C GLY A 55 -16.32 -1.82 -13.45
N HIS A 56 -17.38 -2.35 -14.06
CA HIS A 56 -17.61 -2.37 -15.50
C HIS A 56 -19.00 -1.77 -15.80
N PRO A 57 -19.33 -1.46 -17.08
CA PRO A 57 -20.66 -0.99 -17.44
C PRO A 57 -21.75 -1.90 -16.86
N GLY A 58 -22.74 -1.31 -16.18
CA GLY A 58 -23.80 -2.04 -15.48
C GLY A 58 -23.49 -2.48 -14.03
N ALA A 59 -22.23 -2.36 -13.57
CA ALA A 59 -21.81 -2.78 -12.23
C ALA A 59 -21.06 -1.69 -11.42
N ARG A 60 -21.14 -0.43 -11.85
CA ARG A 60 -20.43 0.69 -11.21
C ARG A 60 -21.04 1.04 -9.84
N LYS A 61 -20.22 1.01 -8.79
CA LYS A 61 -20.63 1.38 -7.41
C LYS A 61 -20.01 2.69 -6.93
N CYS A 62 -18.85 3.07 -7.46
CA CYS A 62 -18.19 4.34 -7.15
C CYS A 62 -17.83 5.05 -8.45
N GLY A 63 -18.26 6.30 -8.61
CA GLY A 63 -18.07 7.09 -9.83
C GLY A 63 -16.85 8.02 -9.82
N GLY A 64 -16.17 8.15 -8.68
CA GLY A 64 -15.07 9.08 -8.49
C GLY A 64 -14.68 9.24 -7.03
N VAL A 65 -13.49 9.79 -6.80
CA VAL A 65 -12.92 10.07 -5.48
C VAL A 65 -12.23 11.43 -5.52
N LEU A 66 -12.45 12.24 -4.48
CA LEU A 66 -11.79 13.53 -4.28
C LEU A 66 -11.09 13.53 -2.93
N VAL A 67 -9.86 14.05 -2.87
CA VAL A 67 -9.10 14.13 -1.62
C VAL A 67 -9.62 15.27 -0.76
N TRP A 68 -9.93 14.97 0.51
CA TRP A 68 -9.89 15.97 1.57
C TRP A 68 -8.53 15.83 2.27
N GLN A 69 -7.56 16.73 2.05
CA GLN A 69 -7.59 17.91 1.17
C GLN A 69 -6.31 17.98 0.33
N LEU A 70 -6.31 18.81 -0.71
CA LEU A 70 -5.13 18.94 -1.57
C LEU A 70 -4.00 19.70 -0.87
N ASN A 71 -4.28 20.90 -0.37
CA ASN A 71 -3.28 21.87 0.08
C ASN A 71 -3.60 22.49 1.45
N ASP A 72 -2.62 23.19 2.03
CA ASP A 72 -2.75 23.99 3.25
C ASP A 72 -2.74 25.49 2.95
N CYS A 73 -3.46 26.28 3.75
CA CYS A 73 -3.49 27.76 3.66
C CYS A 73 -2.49 28.47 4.60
N TRP A 74 -1.85 27.72 5.51
CA TRP A 74 -0.81 28.18 6.44
C TRP A 74 -0.03 26.97 6.97
N PRO A 75 1.16 27.13 7.58
CA PRO A 75 1.91 25.97 8.08
C PRO A 75 1.22 25.35 9.31
N THR A 76 0.61 24.19 9.12
CA THR A 76 -0.29 23.53 10.07
C THR A 76 -0.20 22.01 9.98
N MET A 77 -0.75 21.31 10.97
CA MET A 77 -1.15 19.90 10.83
C MET A 77 -2.57 19.86 10.27
N SER A 78 -2.77 19.06 9.21
CA SER A 78 -4.03 18.94 8.48
C SER A 78 -4.08 17.64 7.66
N TRP A 79 -5.17 17.45 6.92
CA TRP A 79 -5.33 16.37 5.94
C TRP A 79 -4.67 16.64 4.58
N ALA A 80 -3.98 17.78 4.42
CA ALA A 80 -3.42 18.15 3.13
C ALA A 80 -2.38 17.12 2.66
N VAL A 81 -2.38 16.80 1.37
CA VAL A 81 -1.35 15.94 0.75
C VAL A 81 -0.18 16.75 0.18
N VAL A 82 -0.34 18.07 0.07
CA VAL A 82 0.71 19.05 -0.21
C VAL A 82 0.67 20.11 0.88
N ASP A 83 1.79 20.39 1.55
CA ASP A 83 1.80 21.39 2.63
C ASP A 83 1.81 22.84 2.11
N TYR A 84 1.81 23.79 3.04
CA TYR A 84 1.80 25.22 2.74
C TYR A 84 3.01 25.70 1.92
N TYR A 85 4.16 25.03 2.08
CA TYR A 85 5.39 25.33 1.35
C TYR A 85 5.50 24.54 0.04
N LEU A 86 4.39 23.96 -0.43
CA LEU A 86 4.30 23.16 -1.66
C LEU A 86 5.09 21.84 -1.61
N VAL A 87 5.42 21.36 -0.42
CA VAL A 87 6.07 20.06 -0.25
C VAL A 87 5.02 18.96 -0.34
N LYS A 88 5.22 18.05 -1.29
CA LYS A 88 4.37 16.86 -1.48
C LYS A 88 4.64 15.86 -0.36
N LYS A 89 3.61 15.54 0.42
CA LYS A 89 3.66 14.50 1.46
C LYS A 89 3.61 13.10 0.83
N PRO A 90 4.04 12.03 1.52
CA PRO A 90 3.95 10.65 1.05
C PRO A 90 2.57 10.26 0.48
N ALA A 91 1.49 10.77 1.08
CA ALA A 91 0.12 10.55 0.62
C ALA A 91 -0.16 11.08 -0.80
N PHE A 92 0.48 12.18 -1.23
CA PHE A 92 0.37 12.67 -2.62
C PHE A 92 0.86 11.62 -3.61
N TYR A 93 2.02 11.01 -3.32
CA TYR A 93 2.59 9.98 -4.17
C TYR A 93 1.79 8.68 -4.13
N ALA A 94 1.20 8.33 -2.98
CA ALA A 94 0.29 7.18 -2.88
C ALA A 94 -0.95 7.36 -3.79
N ILE A 95 -1.58 8.55 -3.75
CA ILE A 95 -2.70 8.90 -4.64
C ILE A 95 -2.27 8.88 -6.10
N ALA A 96 -1.13 9.51 -6.44
CA ALA A 96 -0.64 9.56 -7.82
C ALA A 96 -0.40 8.15 -8.39
N ARG A 97 0.14 7.22 -7.58
CA ARG A 97 0.31 5.81 -7.98
C ARG A 97 -1.04 5.10 -8.15
N ALA A 98 -1.97 5.29 -7.21
CA ALA A 98 -3.29 4.67 -7.25
C ALA A 98 -4.16 5.20 -8.42
N LEU A 99 -3.91 6.41 -8.91
CA LEU A 99 -4.62 7.04 -10.03
C LEU A 99 -3.93 6.86 -11.39
N ARG A 100 -2.88 6.04 -11.49
CA ARG A 100 -2.25 5.75 -12.79
C ARG A 100 -3.28 5.24 -13.81
N PRO A 101 -3.13 5.57 -15.10
CA PRO A 101 -4.09 5.15 -16.11
C PRO A 101 -4.37 3.65 -16.12
N LEU A 102 -3.33 2.85 -15.87
CA LEU A 102 -3.38 1.42 -15.66
C LEU A 102 -2.67 1.10 -14.34
N ASP A 103 -3.37 0.44 -13.42
CA ASP A 103 -2.86 0.14 -12.08
C ASP A 103 -3.34 -1.24 -11.62
N VAL A 104 -2.58 -1.87 -10.72
CA VAL A 104 -2.95 -3.13 -10.06
C VAL A 104 -3.26 -2.85 -8.60
N GLY A 105 -4.34 -3.42 -8.09
CA GLY A 105 -4.69 -3.36 -6.68
C GLY A 105 -4.61 -4.74 -6.04
N ILE A 106 -4.12 -4.78 -4.81
CA ILE A 106 -4.13 -5.97 -3.97
C ILE A 106 -4.71 -5.64 -2.59
N SER A 107 -5.57 -6.51 -2.10
CA SER A 107 -6.04 -6.47 -0.71
C SER A 107 -5.99 -7.86 -0.12
N ARG A 108 -5.63 -7.93 1.16
CA ARG A 108 -5.77 -9.15 1.95
C ARG A 108 -6.88 -8.96 2.98
N SER A 109 -7.65 -10.01 3.21
CA SER A 109 -8.57 -10.14 4.32
C SER A 109 -7.94 -11.11 5.30
N CYS A 110 -7.44 -10.58 6.41
CA CYS A 110 -7.14 -11.36 7.60
C CYS A 110 -8.30 -11.13 8.59
N PRO A 111 -8.69 -12.14 9.39
CA PRO A 111 -9.69 -11.97 10.44
C PRO A 111 -9.34 -10.76 11.32
N GLU A 112 -10.35 -10.01 11.77
CA GLU A 112 -10.19 -8.82 12.60
C GLU A 112 -9.24 -9.09 13.78
N TRP A 113 -8.09 -8.43 13.81
CA TRP A 113 -7.17 -8.49 14.94
C TRP A 113 -7.80 -7.87 16.21
N THR A 114 -8.83 -7.03 16.05
CA THR A 114 -9.63 -6.44 17.14
C THR A 114 -10.49 -7.48 17.86
N SER A 115 -10.66 -8.69 17.31
CA SER A 115 -11.46 -9.75 17.92
C SER A 115 -10.70 -10.57 18.99
N GLY A 116 -9.42 -10.24 19.27
CA GLY A 116 -8.68 -10.78 20.43
C GLY A 116 -7.23 -10.30 20.51
N HIS A 117 -6.64 -10.28 21.71
CA HIS A 117 -5.25 -9.86 21.99
C HIS A 117 -4.15 -10.77 21.38
N ALA A 118 -4.49 -11.63 20.42
CA ALA A 118 -3.53 -12.56 19.81
C ALA A 118 -2.70 -11.84 18.74
N ALA A 119 -1.39 -12.05 18.75
CA ALA A 119 -0.49 -11.56 17.71
C ALA A 119 -0.97 -12.08 16.33
N PRO A 120 -1.25 -11.21 15.35
CA PRO A 120 -1.72 -11.62 14.02
C PRO A 120 -0.74 -12.53 13.26
N SER A 121 0.54 -12.54 13.66
CA SER A 121 1.57 -13.46 13.15
C SER A 121 1.24 -14.94 13.37
N LEU A 122 0.31 -15.27 14.27
CA LEU A 122 -0.06 -16.65 14.60
C LEU A 122 -0.99 -17.33 13.57
N ARG A 123 -1.42 -16.64 12.49
CA ARG A 123 -2.40 -17.21 11.53
C ARG A 123 -1.78 -17.50 10.16
N LYS A 124 -1.72 -18.80 9.84
CA LYS A 124 -1.07 -19.39 8.65
C LYS A 124 -1.86 -19.24 7.35
N GLU A 125 -3.05 -18.65 7.39
CA GLU A 125 -3.94 -18.52 6.24
C GLU A 125 -4.46 -17.09 6.08
N CYS A 126 -4.49 -16.60 4.85
CA CYS A 126 -5.19 -15.37 4.53
C CYS A 126 -5.93 -15.47 3.19
N GLU A 127 -7.04 -14.73 3.09
CA GLU A 127 -7.74 -14.51 1.83
C GLU A 127 -7.17 -13.25 1.17
N TYR A 128 -7.05 -13.26 -0.15
CA TYR A 128 -6.61 -12.09 -0.91
C TYR A 128 -7.36 -11.94 -2.23
N ASP A 129 -7.42 -10.68 -2.66
CA ASP A 129 -7.99 -10.25 -3.93
C ASP A 129 -6.94 -9.50 -4.74
N VAL A 130 -6.97 -9.69 -6.07
CA VAL A 130 -6.15 -8.93 -7.03
C VAL A 130 -7.04 -8.47 -8.16
N TRP A 131 -6.94 -7.19 -8.51
CA TRP A 131 -7.69 -6.59 -9.61
C TRP A 131 -6.81 -5.60 -10.38
N ILE A 132 -7.23 -5.31 -11.61
CA ILE A 132 -6.59 -4.31 -12.46
C ILE A 132 -7.61 -3.20 -12.70
N ALA A 133 -7.22 -1.95 -12.45
CA ALA A 133 -8.03 -0.78 -12.71
C ALA A 133 -7.46 0.00 -13.91
N SER A 134 -8.27 0.19 -14.95
CA SER A 134 -7.89 0.89 -16.17
C SER A 134 -8.82 2.05 -16.46
N SER A 135 -8.25 3.21 -16.74
CA SER A 135 -8.94 4.39 -17.29
C SER A 135 -8.57 4.62 -18.76
N ARG A 136 -7.87 3.67 -19.38
CA ARG A 136 -7.58 3.68 -20.82
C ARG A 136 -8.86 3.47 -21.63
N LEU A 137 -8.85 3.96 -22.87
CA LEU A 137 -9.98 3.79 -23.80
C LEU A 137 -9.95 2.45 -24.54
N ASP A 138 -8.76 1.85 -24.65
CA ASP A 138 -8.47 0.57 -25.30
C ASP A 138 -8.20 -0.54 -24.27
N ALA A 139 -8.52 -1.78 -24.67
CA ALA A 139 -8.10 -2.95 -23.92
C ALA A 139 -6.57 -3.10 -24.01
N ALA A 140 -5.93 -3.51 -22.91
CA ALA A 140 -4.48 -3.70 -22.87
C ALA A 140 -4.15 -5.14 -22.47
N GLN A 141 -3.36 -5.84 -23.28
CA GLN A 141 -2.78 -7.12 -22.88
C GLN A 141 -1.66 -6.85 -21.88
N VAL A 142 -1.76 -7.46 -20.70
CA VAL A 142 -0.87 -7.20 -19.57
C VAL A 142 -0.38 -8.50 -18.97
N GLU A 143 0.82 -8.44 -18.41
CA GLU A 143 1.44 -9.53 -17.66
C GLU A 143 1.33 -9.20 -16.17
N LEU A 144 0.54 -9.99 -15.46
CA LEU A 144 0.42 -9.91 -14.01
C LEU A 144 1.29 -10.98 -13.37
N ARG A 145 2.07 -10.58 -12.37
CA ARG A 145 2.82 -11.51 -11.52
C ARG A 145 2.51 -11.23 -10.06
N VAL A 146 2.09 -12.27 -9.34
CA VAL A 146 1.81 -12.23 -7.89
C VAL A 146 2.84 -13.09 -7.17
N ARG A 147 3.61 -12.46 -6.29
CA ARG A 147 4.66 -13.09 -5.47
C ARG A 147 4.25 -13.11 -4.00
N PHE A 148 4.77 -14.09 -3.29
CA PHE A 148 4.56 -14.27 -1.85
C PHE A 148 5.93 -14.29 -1.21
N ILE A 149 6.31 -13.23 -0.51
CA ILE A 149 7.70 -12.99 -0.10
C ILE A 149 7.78 -13.02 1.42
N SER A 150 8.67 -13.87 1.94
CA SER A 150 9.05 -13.97 3.34
C SER A 150 9.55 -12.61 3.84
N ILE A 151 9.03 -12.14 4.97
CA ILE A 151 9.53 -10.90 5.57
C ILE A 151 10.88 -11.16 6.21
N GLN A 152 11.13 -12.31 6.80
CA GLN A 152 12.43 -12.57 7.42
C GLN A 152 13.56 -12.68 6.38
N THR A 153 13.36 -13.47 5.33
CA THR A 153 14.42 -13.84 4.38
C THR A 153 14.43 -13.02 3.09
N GLY A 154 13.32 -12.36 2.75
CA GLY A 154 13.15 -11.69 1.46
C GLY A 154 13.00 -12.64 0.25
N LYS A 155 12.94 -13.96 0.48
CA LYS A 155 12.77 -14.97 -0.57
C LYS A 155 11.30 -15.29 -0.81
N ASP A 156 10.99 -15.80 -2.01
CA ASP A 156 9.64 -16.27 -2.32
C ASP A 156 9.33 -17.55 -1.51
N ILE A 157 8.19 -17.57 -0.80
CA ILE A 157 7.75 -18.75 -0.01
C ILE A 157 7.05 -19.81 -0.86
N ARG A 158 6.75 -19.49 -2.12
CA ARG A 158 6.14 -20.35 -3.13
C ARG A 158 6.33 -19.75 -4.52
N ASP A 159 6.08 -20.55 -5.55
CA ASP A 159 6.11 -20.08 -6.93
C ASP A 159 5.17 -18.90 -7.17
N ALA A 160 5.68 -17.93 -7.94
CA ALA A 160 4.92 -16.78 -8.35
C ALA A 160 3.78 -17.19 -9.29
N ILE A 161 2.62 -16.59 -9.12
CA ILE A 161 1.49 -16.77 -10.03
C ILE A 161 1.66 -15.75 -11.15
N ALA A 162 1.96 -16.23 -12.36
CA ALA A 162 2.05 -15.40 -13.55
C ALA A 162 0.84 -15.63 -14.46
N SER A 163 0.25 -14.57 -14.98
CA SER A 163 -0.87 -14.63 -15.92
C SER A 163 -0.77 -13.53 -16.97
N ILE A 164 -1.12 -13.88 -18.20
CA ILE A 164 -1.29 -12.93 -19.30
C ILE A 164 -2.79 -12.78 -19.52
N LEU A 165 -3.30 -11.56 -19.41
CA LEU A 165 -4.72 -11.28 -19.55
C LEU A 165 -4.97 -9.91 -20.18
N TYR A 166 -6.23 -9.62 -20.50
CA TYR A 166 -6.64 -8.32 -21.00
C TYR A 166 -7.25 -7.47 -19.87
N ALA A 167 -6.63 -6.32 -19.60
CA ALA A 167 -7.24 -5.26 -18.83
C ALA A 167 -8.33 -4.61 -19.69
N GLN A 168 -9.56 -4.56 -19.20
CA GLN A 168 -10.66 -3.98 -19.95
C GLN A 168 -10.53 -2.46 -20.05
N PRO A 169 -11.05 -1.83 -21.12
CA PRO A 169 -11.06 -0.38 -21.23
C PRO A 169 -12.01 0.22 -20.20
N ASN A 170 -11.61 1.37 -19.63
CA ASN A 170 -12.41 2.18 -18.72
C ASN A 170 -13.19 1.37 -17.66
N GLY A 171 -12.49 0.49 -16.96
CA GLY A 171 -13.10 -0.46 -16.05
C GLY A 171 -12.11 -1.18 -15.13
N THR A 172 -12.66 -2.04 -14.29
CA THR A 172 -11.93 -2.93 -13.37
C THR A 172 -12.02 -4.40 -13.81
N THR A 173 -10.88 -5.03 -14.09
CA THR A 173 -10.79 -6.48 -14.32
C THR A 173 -10.47 -7.18 -13.00
N GLU A 174 -11.38 -8.02 -12.50
CA GLU A 174 -11.13 -8.88 -11.34
C GLU A 174 -10.29 -10.09 -11.78
N VAL A 175 -9.16 -10.34 -11.10
CA VAL A 175 -8.23 -11.42 -11.47
C VAL A 175 -8.26 -12.55 -10.45
N HIS A 176 -8.02 -12.21 -9.19
CA HIS A 176 -8.12 -13.14 -8.06
C HIS A 176 -9.18 -12.62 -7.10
N LYS A 177 -10.12 -13.47 -6.70
CA LYS A 177 -11.17 -13.14 -5.74
C LYS A 177 -11.27 -14.22 -4.68
N LYS A 178 -11.13 -13.80 -3.41
CA LYS A 178 -11.14 -14.66 -2.22
C LYS A 178 -10.21 -15.87 -2.36
N GLN A 179 -9.05 -15.65 -2.99
CA GLN A 179 -8.04 -16.69 -3.10
C GLN A 179 -7.40 -16.90 -1.74
N ARG A 180 -7.12 -18.15 -1.40
CA ARG A 180 -6.47 -18.50 -0.13
C ARG A 180 -5.01 -18.82 -0.36
N VAL A 181 -4.18 -18.35 0.56
CA VAL A 181 -2.79 -18.77 0.67
C VAL A 181 -2.53 -19.27 2.08
N THR A 182 -1.98 -20.48 2.16
CA THR A 182 -1.51 -21.09 3.39
C THR A 182 0.03 -21.06 3.38
N VAL A 183 0.65 -20.66 4.48
CA VAL A 183 2.11 -20.74 4.63
C VAL A 183 2.50 -22.22 4.69
N ALA A 184 3.20 -22.71 3.67
CA ALA A 184 3.76 -24.05 3.70
C ALA A 184 4.90 -24.08 4.73
N THR A 185 4.78 -24.92 5.75
CA THR A 185 5.91 -25.27 6.63
C THR A 185 6.95 -26.01 5.80
N SER A 186 8.02 -25.32 5.40
CA SER A 186 9.24 -25.94 4.87
C SER A 186 10.28 -26.02 5.99
N ALA A 187 11.32 -26.85 5.82
CA ALA A 187 12.40 -26.97 6.80
C ALA A 187 13.16 -25.65 7.04
N GLU A 188 13.06 -24.68 6.11
CA GLU A 188 13.69 -23.36 6.19
C GLU A 188 12.75 -22.25 6.71
N ASN A 189 11.43 -22.44 6.66
CA ASN A 189 10.45 -21.51 7.21
C ASN A 189 10.01 -21.99 8.59
N THR A 190 10.56 -21.37 9.64
CA THR A 190 10.00 -21.49 10.99
C THR A 190 8.54 -21.08 10.96
N ALA A 191 7.70 -21.75 11.75
CA ALA A 191 6.24 -21.68 11.68
C ALA A 191 5.59 -20.28 11.87
N ASP A 192 6.39 -19.23 12.11
CA ASP A 192 5.97 -17.87 12.46
C ASP A 192 6.52 -16.78 11.52
N ASP A 193 7.06 -17.09 10.33
CA ASP A 193 7.53 -16.06 9.39
C ASP A 193 6.37 -15.39 8.63
N PRO A 194 6.06 -14.10 8.87
CA PRO A 194 5.01 -13.40 8.15
C PRO A 194 5.47 -13.11 6.70
N PHE A 195 4.52 -13.06 5.76
CA PHE A 195 4.83 -12.81 4.36
C PHE A 195 4.01 -11.65 3.78
N VAL A 196 4.59 -11.00 2.77
CA VAL A 196 3.91 -10.00 1.94
C VAL A 196 3.38 -10.65 0.66
N ILE A 197 2.24 -10.15 0.16
CA ILE A 197 1.76 -10.48 -1.17
C ILE A 197 2.03 -9.29 -2.07
N HIS A 198 2.84 -9.48 -3.11
CA HIS A 198 3.27 -8.42 -4.01
C HIS A 198 2.76 -8.69 -5.42
N ALA A 199 2.01 -7.74 -5.98
CA ALA A 199 1.54 -7.80 -7.36
C ALA A 199 2.33 -6.80 -8.21
N SER A 200 2.84 -7.27 -9.34
CA SER A 200 3.46 -6.44 -10.38
C SER A 200 2.72 -6.62 -11.70
N LEU A 201 2.46 -5.51 -12.37
CA LEU A 201 1.77 -5.45 -13.65
C LEU A 201 2.73 -4.86 -14.69
N ALA A 202 2.92 -5.58 -15.78
CA ALA A 202 3.72 -5.14 -16.91
C ALA A 202 2.87 -5.02 -18.19
N LEU A 203 3.25 -4.08 -19.05
CA LEU A 203 2.67 -3.84 -20.37
C LEU A 203 3.83 -3.77 -21.37
N ASN A 204 3.80 -4.60 -22.41
CA ASN A 204 4.87 -4.70 -23.41
C ASN A 204 6.26 -5.00 -22.79
N GLY A 205 6.31 -5.84 -21.75
CA GLY A 205 7.54 -6.18 -21.03
C GLY A 205 8.05 -5.11 -20.05
N GLU A 206 7.40 -3.94 -19.96
CA GLU A 206 7.78 -2.89 -19.01
C GLU A 206 6.87 -2.86 -17.79
N LEU A 207 7.46 -2.70 -16.59
CA LEU A 207 6.73 -2.59 -15.33
C LEU A 207 5.94 -1.27 -15.28
N VAL A 208 4.61 -1.34 -15.24
CA VAL A 208 3.72 -0.16 -15.21
C VAL A 208 3.19 0.14 -13.82
N ALA A 209 2.92 -0.88 -13.01
CA ALA A 209 2.34 -0.71 -11.69
C ALA A 209 2.70 -1.87 -10.75
N THR A 210 2.73 -1.55 -9.46
CA THR A 210 2.90 -2.52 -8.39
C THR A 210 2.00 -2.16 -7.22
N ASP A 211 1.61 -3.16 -6.44
CA ASP A 211 0.97 -2.97 -5.14
C ASP A 211 1.34 -4.12 -4.20
N THR A 212 1.36 -3.83 -2.90
CA THR A 212 1.80 -4.79 -1.87
C THR A 212 0.79 -4.84 -0.74
N ALA A 213 0.38 -6.05 -0.37
CA ALA A 213 -0.42 -6.31 0.82
C ALA A 213 0.49 -6.84 1.95
N TRP A 214 0.79 -5.97 2.91
CA TRP A 214 1.54 -6.31 4.11
C TRP A 214 0.68 -7.06 5.14
N PRO A 215 1.26 -7.95 5.96
CA PRO A 215 0.57 -8.53 7.11
C PRO A 215 0.44 -7.48 8.21
N GLU A 216 -0.62 -6.68 8.13
CA GLU A 216 -0.95 -5.65 9.11
C GLU A 216 -1.46 -6.25 10.43
N PRO A 217 -1.22 -5.57 11.57
CA PRO A 217 -0.52 -4.31 11.72
C PRO A 217 1.02 -4.49 11.77
N LEU A 218 1.73 -3.48 11.25
CA LEU A 218 3.19 -3.53 11.06
C LEU A 218 3.98 -3.56 12.37
N LYS A 219 3.38 -3.13 13.49
CA LYS A 219 4.03 -3.10 14.82
C LYS A 219 4.48 -4.45 15.38
N TYR A 220 4.02 -5.55 14.81
CA TYR A 220 4.42 -6.91 15.18
C TYR A 220 5.50 -7.50 14.28
N LEU A 221 5.90 -6.78 13.22
CA LEU A 221 6.91 -7.23 12.28
C LEU A 221 8.29 -6.77 12.74
N ASP A 222 9.26 -7.67 12.74
CA ASP A 222 10.65 -7.29 12.89
C ASP A 222 11.20 -6.82 11.53
N LEU A 223 11.49 -5.52 11.46
CA LEU A 223 12.03 -4.86 10.28
C LEU A 223 13.45 -4.33 10.53
N ASN A 224 14.15 -4.81 11.55
CA ASN A 224 15.54 -4.44 11.81
C ASN A 224 16.49 -5.05 10.76
N ASP A 225 17.68 -4.46 10.65
CA ASP A 225 18.82 -5.00 9.88
C ASP A 225 18.51 -5.39 8.42
N ARG A 226 17.77 -4.53 7.71
CA ARG A 226 17.43 -4.73 6.29
C ARG A 226 18.56 -4.42 5.31
N HIS A 227 19.71 -3.97 5.80
CA HIS A 227 20.91 -3.64 5.02
C HIS A 227 20.60 -2.83 3.75
N VAL A 228 19.67 -1.88 3.84
CA VAL A 228 19.29 -1.04 2.69
C VAL A 228 20.49 -0.14 2.33
N GLY A 229 21.11 -0.44 1.20
CA GLY A 229 22.15 0.39 0.60
C GLY A 229 21.55 1.61 -0.07
N LEU A 230 22.27 2.73 -0.03
CA LEU A 230 21.91 3.92 -0.79
C LEU A 230 23.15 4.45 -1.49
N GLU A 231 23.12 4.44 -2.82
CA GLU A 231 24.14 5.11 -3.63
C GLU A 231 23.59 6.45 -4.13
N ILE A 232 24.35 7.52 -3.89
CA ILE A 232 23.97 8.88 -4.28
C ILE A 232 24.91 9.37 -5.36
N TYR A 233 24.36 9.63 -6.55
CA TYR A 233 25.11 10.23 -7.66
C TYR A 233 24.69 11.70 -7.80
N GLN A 234 25.67 12.60 -7.73
CA GLN A 234 25.46 14.03 -7.96
C GLN A 234 25.94 14.41 -9.35
N SER A 235 25.03 14.91 -10.18
CA SER A 235 25.34 15.43 -11.52
C SER A 235 24.44 16.62 -11.85
N ARG A 236 25.04 17.79 -12.12
CA ARG A 236 24.37 18.99 -12.67
C ARG A 236 23.04 19.35 -11.98
N GLY A 237 23.04 19.45 -10.65
CA GLY A 237 21.85 19.80 -9.86
C GLY A 237 20.79 18.69 -9.76
N LYS A 238 21.11 17.46 -10.17
CA LYS A 238 20.30 16.26 -9.94
C LYS A 238 21.00 15.34 -8.95
N ILE A 239 20.22 14.81 -8.02
CA ILE A 239 20.60 13.72 -7.13
C ILE A 239 19.84 12.49 -7.62
N SER A 240 20.56 11.44 -8.04
CA SER A 240 19.96 10.13 -8.32
C SER A 240 20.34 9.13 -7.24
N MET A 241 19.36 8.30 -6.86
CA MET A 241 19.45 7.30 -5.81
C MET A 241 19.18 5.92 -6.40
N SER A 242 20.02 4.93 -6.11
CA SER A 242 19.75 3.50 -6.33
C SER A 242 19.78 2.75 -5.01
N SER A 243 18.88 1.77 -4.89
CA SER A 243 18.67 0.89 -3.72
C SER A 243 18.74 -0.56 -4.12
#